data_AF-A0A972DQN4-F1
#
_entry.id   AF-A0A972DQN4-F1
#
_cell.length_a   1.000
_cell.length_b   1.000
_cell.length_c   1.000
_cell.angle_alpha   90.00
_cell.angle_beta   90.00
_cell.angle_gamma   90.00
#
_symmetry.space_group_name_H-M   'P 1'
#
loop_
_entity.id
_entity.type
_entity.pdbx_description
1 polymer ?
#
loop_
_entity_poly.entity_id
_entity_poly.type
_entity_poly.pdbx_seq_one_letter_code
_entity_poly.pdbx_strand_id
1 'polypeptide(L)'
;KQRLAELHAERKTPLSYGNRPGTNRVRRPKRQAGDRYTKDSYNRAIARAVKAANAARKKAAVEIGVEPVLLPSWSPNRLRHAAATEVRRQFGLEAAQVVLGHSRADVTQTYAERDAALARTVALKIG
;
A
#
# COMPACT_ATOMS: atom_id res chain seq x y z
N LYS A 1 5.45 -7.02 -23.55
CA LYS A 1 6.07 -8.19 -24.23
C LYS A 1 7.60 -8.08 -24.26
N GLN A 2 8.18 -6.90 -24.47
CA GLN A 2 9.63 -6.64 -24.54
C GLN A 2 10.44 -7.17 -23.34
N ARG A 3 10.07 -6.79 -22.10
CA ARG A 3 10.75 -7.26 -20.87
C ARG A 3 10.98 -8.78 -20.77
N LEU A 4 10.02 -9.60 -21.21
CA LEU A 4 10.16 -11.06 -21.10
C LEU A 4 11.09 -11.64 -22.16
N ALA A 5 11.18 -11.00 -23.33
CA ALA A 5 12.12 -11.38 -24.38
C ALA A 5 13.55 -11.00 -23.99
N GLU A 6 13.73 -9.80 -23.43
CA GLU A 6 15.02 -9.33 -22.87
C GLU A 6 15.54 -10.28 -21.79
N LEU A 7 14.70 -10.61 -20.79
CA LEU A 7 15.06 -11.57 -19.74
C LEU A 7 15.37 -12.98 -20.28
N HIS A 8 14.77 -13.37 -21.41
CA HIS A 8 15.07 -14.66 -22.03
C HIS A 8 16.42 -14.62 -22.77
N ALA A 9 16.73 -13.52 -23.46
CA ALA A 9 18.00 -13.32 -24.13
C ALA A 9 19.17 -13.28 -23.14
N GLU A 10 18.97 -12.64 -21.97
CA GLU A 10 19.96 -12.56 -20.89
C GLU A 10 20.06 -13.84 -20.03
N ARG A 11 19.30 -14.89 -20.35
CA ARG A 11 19.23 -16.10 -19.55
C ARG A 11 20.57 -16.85 -19.59
N LYS A 12 21.19 -17.02 -18.41
CA LYS A 12 22.43 -17.80 -18.24
C LYS A 12 22.21 -19.32 -18.19
N THR A 13 21.05 -19.77 -17.69
CA THR A 13 20.74 -21.20 -17.56
C THR A 13 20.34 -21.78 -18.93
N PRO A 14 20.95 -22.88 -19.41
CA PRO A 14 20.57 -23.50 -20.68
C PRO A 14 19.09 -23.94 -20.71
N LEU A 15 18.52 -24.09 -21.92
CA LEU A 15 17.12 -24.50 -22.13
C LEU A 15 16.82 -25.96 -21.75
N SER A 16 17.85 -26.77 -21.58
CA SER A 16 17.74 -28.15 -21.10
C SER A 16 17.38 -28.23 -19.61
N TYR A 17 17.62 -27.17 -18.83
CA TYR A 17 17.40 -27.17 -17.39
C TYR A 17 16.20 -26.31 -16.98
N GLY A 18 15.31 -26.91 -16.17
CA GLY A 18 14.17 -26.24 -15.54
C GLY A 18 13.07 -25.81 -16.52
N ASN A 19 12.26 -24.83 -16.10
CA ASN A 19 11.14 -24.34 -16.90
C ASN A 19 11.62 -23.44 -18.05
N ARG A 20 11.08 -23.69 -19.25
CA ARG A 20 11.34 -22.90 -20.47
C ARG A 20 10.36 -21.72 -20.55
N PRO A 21 10.68 -20.66 -21.31
CA PRO A 21 9.73 -19.58 -21.55
C PRO A 21 8.41 -20.12 -22.07
N GLY A 22 7.30 -19.74 -21.43
CA GLY A 22 5.96 -20.20 -21.79
C GLY A 22 5.52 -21.53 -21.19
N THR A 23 6.42 -22.43 -20.75
CA THR A 23 5.99 -23.74 -20.21
C THR A 23 5.32 -23.66 -18.84
N ASN A 24 5.60 -22.58 -18.09
CA ASN A 24 4.91 -22.30 -16.82
C ASN A 24 3.44 -21.90 -16.99
N ARG A 25 3.01 -21.55 -18.21
CA ARG A 25 1.62 -21.19 -18.50
C ARG A 25 0.85 -22.44 -18.88
N VAL A 26 0.10 -22.97 -17.94
CA VAL A 26 -0.81 -24.10 -18.16
C VAL A 26 -2.16 -23.59 -18.65
N ARG A 27 -2.69 -24.19 -19.73
CA ARG A 27 -3.99 -23.82 -20.30
C ARG A 27 -5.15 -23.96 -19.30
N ARG A 28 -5.06 -24.96 -18.42
CA ARG A 28 -6.06 -25.26 -17.38
C ARG A 28 -5.37 -25.28 -16.01
N PRO A 29 -5.15 -24.12 -15.38
CA PRO A 29 -4.51 -24.07 -14.07
C PRO A 29 -5.41 -24.67 -13.00
N LYS A 30 -4.81 -25.36 -12.01
CA LYS A 30 -5.53 -25.92 -10.85
C LYS A 30 -6.23 -24.83 -10.01
N ARG A 31 -5.69 -23.61 -10.01
CA ARG A 31 -6.26 -22.44 -9.32
C ARG A 31 -6.55 -21.36 -10.35
N GLN A 32 -7.83 -21.07 -10.56
CA GLN A 32 -8.29 -19.99 -11.42
C GLN A 32 -8.38 -18.68 -10.63
N ALA A 33 -8.35 -17.55 -11.35
CA ALA A 33 -8.71 -16.27 -10.76
C ALA A 33 -10.22 -16.27 -10.46
N GLY A 34 -10.62 -15.74 -9.30
CA GLY A 34 -12.04 -15.54 -9.00
C GLY A 34 -12.57 -14.28 -9.66
N ASP A 35 -13.90 -14.17 -9.75
CA ASP A 35 -14.59 -13.05 -10.41
C ASP A 35 -14.39 -11.71 -9.70
N ARG A 36 -14.12 -11.74 -8.39
CA ARG A 36 -13.92 -10.56 -7.56
C ARG A 36 -12.79 -10.76 -6.56
N TYR A 37 -12.18 -9.66 -6.15
CA TYR A 37 -11.20 -9.68 -5.07
C TYR A 37 -11.87 -9.95 -3.72
N THR A 38 -11.20 -10.75 -2.90
CA THR A 38 -11.59 -10.98 -1.50
C THR A 38 -10.75 -10.10 -0.58
N LYS A 39 -11.14 -10.01 0.70
CA LYS A 39 -10.35 -9.32 1.74
C LYS A 39 -8.88 -9.78 1.72
N ASP A 40 -8.64 -11.08 1.50
CA ASP A 40 -7.31 -11.65 1.51
C ASP A 40 -6.54 -11.32 0.24
N SER A 41 -7.23 -11.15 -0.89
CA SER A 41 -6.61 -10.69 -2.14
C SER A 41 -6.02 -9.29 -1.95
N TYR A 42 -6.78 -8.36 -1.38
CA TYR A 42 -6.29 -7.01 -1.10
C TYR A 42 -5.18 -7.00 -0.03
N ASN A 43 -5.34 -7.75 1.07
CA ASN A 43 -4.30 -7.90 2.10
C ASN A 43 -2.97 -8.36 1.51
N ARG A 44 -2.98 -9.42 0.69
CA ARG A 44 -1.77 -9.94 0.04
C ARG A 44 -1.17 -8.96 -0.95
N ALA A 45 -1.99 -8.23 -1.70
CA ALA A 45 -1.53 -7.21 -2.64
C ALA A 45 -0.78 -6.09 -1.90
N ILE A 46 -1.36 -5.56 -0.81
CA ILE A 46 -0.74 -4.52 0.02
C ILE A 46 0.57 -5.02 0.63
N ALA A 47 0.59 -6.21 1.22
CA ALA A 47 1.80 -6.77 1.82
C ALA A 47 2.94 -6.93 0.79
N ARG A 48 2.61 -7.39 -0.43
CA ARG A 48 3.57 -7.50 -1.53
C ARG A 48 4.08 -6.14 -2.00
N ALA A 49 3.20 -5.13 -2.07
CA ALA A 49 3.59 -3.77 -2.41
C ALA A 49 4.55 -3.18 -1.39
N VAL A 50 4.27 -3.33 -0.09
CA VAL A 50 5.18 -2.90 0.99
C VAL A 50 6.53 -3.61 0.89
N LYS A 51 6.54 -4.93 0.66
CA LYS A 51 7.78 -5.69 0.47
C LYS A 51 8.59 -5.19 -0.73
N ALA A 52 7.93 -4.95 -1.87
CA ALA A 52 8.59 -4.44 -3.07
C ALA A 52 9.18 -3.04 -2.85
N ALA A 53 8.42 -2.14 -2.21
CA ALA A 53 8.88 -0.80 -1.89
C ALA A 53 10.08 -0.83 -0.91
N ASN A 54 10.05 -1.70 0.09
CA ASN A 54 11.16 -1.87 1.02
C ASN A 54 12.39 -2.48 0.35
N ALA A 55 12.24 -3.40 -0.60
CA ALA A 55 13.35 -3.90 -1.40
C ALA A 55 14.00 -2.80 -2.24
N ALA A 56 13.20 -1.94 -2.87
CA ALA A 56 13.69 -0.78 -3.62
C ALA A 56 14.42 0.22 -2.71
N ARG A 57 13.85 0.54 -1.54
CA ARG A 57 14.50 1.43 -0.56
C ARG A 57 15.81 0.88 -0.03
N LYS A 58 15.90 -0.42 0.24
CA LYS A 58 17.16 -1.07 0.63
C LYS A 58 18.23 -0.93 -0.43
N LYS A 59 17.88 -1.16 -1.70
CA LYS A 59 18.82 -1.00 -2.81
C LYS A 59 19.33 0.45 -2.90
N ALA A 60 18.43 1.43 -2.87
CA ALA A 60 18.79 2.84 -2.90
C ALA A 60 19.65 3.27 -1.69
N ALA A 61 19.35 2.74 -0.50
CA ALA A 61 20.10 3.04 0.71
C ALA A 61 21.55 2.51 0.65
N VAL A 62 21.74 1.31 0.09
CA VAL A 62 23.08 0.74 -0.18
C VAL A 62 23.86 1.59 -1.19
N GLU A 63 23.20 2.09 -2.23
CA GLU A 63 23.83 2.96 -3.24
C GLU A 63 24.28 4.31 -2.64
N ILE A 64 23.53 4.86 -1.68
CA ILE A 64 23.80 6.14 -1.03
C ILE A 64 24.67 5.99 0.24
N GLY A 65 24.84 4.77 0.76
CA GLY A 65 25.61 4.49 1.98
C GLY A 65 24.89 4.86 3.28
N VAL A 66 23.56 4.89 3.27
CA VAL A 66 22.73 5.24 4.44
C VAL A 66 21.91 4.05 4.91
N GLU A 67 21.45 4.08 6.16
CA GLU A 67 20.53 3.05 6.67
C GLU A 67 19.15 3.19 6.02
N PRO A 68 18.55 2.11 5.47
CA PRO A 68 17.25 2.18 4.82
C PRO A 68 16.10 2.40 5.81
N VAL A 69 15.36 3.49 5.62
CA VAL A 69 14.07 3.69 6.29
C VAL A 69 13.00 2.83 5.60
N LEU A 70 12.47 1.83 6.31
CA LEU A 70 11.49 0.89 5.77
C LEU A 70 10.06 1.31 6.12
N LEU A 71 9.13 0.98 5.22
CA LEU A 71 7.71 1.07 5.54
C LEU A 71 7.31 -0.05 6.50
N PRO A 72 6.46 0.26 7.50
CA PRO A 72 5.84 -0.75 8.34
C PRO A 72 4.85 -1.59 7.54
N SER A 73 4.37 -2.67 8.15
CA SER A 73 3.29 -3.48 7.57
C SER A 73 1.98 -2.70 7.49
N TRP A 74 1.39 -2.65 6.30
CA TRP A 74 0.09 -2.02 6.04
C TRP A 74 -1.01 -3.05 5.87
N SER A 75 -2.22 -2.68 6.32
CA SER A 75 -3.46 -3.40 6.10
C SER A 75 -4.52 -2.46 5.52
N PRO A 76 -5.58 -2.97 4.87
CA PRO A 76 -6.65 -2.15 4.30
C PRO A 76 -7.24 -1.16 5.30
N ASN A 77 -7.52 -1.59 6.53
CA ASN A 77 -8.04 -0.69 7.56
C ASN A 77 -7.03 0.39 7.95
N ARG A 78 -5.73 0.07 8.02
CA ARG A 78 -4.69 1.08 8.28
C ARG A 78 -4.66 2.15 7.18
N LEU A 79 -4.81 1.76 5.91
CA LEU A 79 -4.91 2.71 4.79
C LEU A 79 -6.15 3.60 4.91
N ARG A 80 -7.30 3.01 5.26
CA ARG A 80 -8.54 3.75 5.49
C ARG A 80 -8.41 4.76 6.63
N HIS A 81 -7.76 4.37 7.74
CA HIS A 81 -7.50 5.27 8.86
C HIS A 81 -6.55 6.40 8.48
N ALA A 82 -5.47 6.12 7.74
CA ALA A 82 -4.55 7.15 7.28
C ALA A 82 -5.25 8.18 6.38
N ALA A 83 -6.09 7.73 5.45
CA ALA A 83 -6.90 8.60 4.61
C ALA A 83 -7.90 9.44 5.44
N ALA A 84 -8.53 8.83 6.44
CA ALA A 84 -9.43 9.53 7.36
C ALA A 84 -8.71 10.66 8.12
N THR A 85 -7.52 10.36 8.67
CA THR A 85 -6.69 11.34 9.37
C THR A 85 -6.33 12.51 8.46
N GLU A 86 -5.95 12.23 7.21
CA GLU A 86 -5.57 13.27 6.26
C GLU A 86 -6.76 14.14 5.84
N VAL A 87 -7.92 13.53 5.54
CA VAL A 87 -9.15 14.27 5.22
C VAL A 87 -9.56 15.14 6.41
N ARG A 88 -9.50 14.61 7.64
CA ARG A 88 -9.83 15.38 8.84
C ARG A 88 -8.88 16.58 9.02
N ARG A 89 -7.58 16.37 8.82
CA ARG A 89 -6.56 17.44 8.92
C ARG A 89 -6.81 18.57 7.92
N GLN A 90 -7.29 18.24 6.72
CA GLN A 90 -7.52 19.22 5.65
C GLN A 90 -8.91 19.87 5.71
N PHE A 91 -9.95 19.12 6.09
CA PHE A 91 -11.35 19.51 5.89
C PHE A 91 -12.22 19.39 7.15
N GLY A 92 -11.66 18.99 8.29
CA GLY A 92 -12.38 18.84 9.55
C GLY A 92 -13.14 17.52 9.69
N LEU A 93 -13.82 17.36 10.84
CA LEU A 93 -14.44 16.10 11.26
C LEU A 93 -15.64 15.69 10.37
N GLU A 94 -16.48 16.65 10.01
CA GLU A 94 -17.69 16.42 9.18
C GLU A 94 -17.32 15.86 7.80
N ALA A 95 -16.32 16.44 7.15
CA ALA A 95 -15.82 15.96 5.86
C ALA A 95 -15.27 14.53 5.96
N ALA A 96 -14.50 14.23 7.01
CA ALA A 96 -14.01 12.87 7.25
C ALA A 96 -15.17 11.87 7.47
N GLN A 97 -16.22 12.28 8.17
CA GLN A 97 -17.40 11.43 8.40
C GLN A 97 -18.13 11.08 7.10
N VAL A 98 -18.37 12.07 6.24
CA VAL A 98 -19.02 11.89 4.93
C VAL A 98 -18.19 10.99 4.02
N VAL A 99 -16.88 11.24 3.91
CA VAL A 99 -15.97 10.44 3.06
C VAL A 99 -15.89 8.99 3.53
N LEU A 100 -15.97 8.75 4.84
CA LEU A 100 -15.98 7.40 5.39
C LEU A 100 -17.38 6.76 5.36
N GLY A 101 -18.45 7.52 5.19
CA GLY A 101 -19.83 7.01 5.21
C GLY A 101 -20.25 6.54 6.60
N HIS A 102 -19.75 7.15 7.68
CA HIS A 102 -20.17 6.80 9.03
C HIS A 102 -21.50 7.46 9.37
N SER A 103 -22.47 6.66 9.83
CA SER A 103 -23.77 7.15 10.28
C SER A 103 -23.72 7.93 11.61
N ARG A 104 -22.65 7.77 12.40
CA ARG A 104 -22.38 8.55 13.62
C ARG A 104 -20.90 8.93 13.71
N ALA A 105 -20.64 10.15 14.18
CA ALA A 105 -19.30 10.71 14.36
C ALA A 105 -18.46 10.00 15.44
N ASP A 106 -19.08 9.24 16.35
CA ASP A 106 -18.41 8.61 17.50
C ASP A 106 -17.32 7.59 17.11
N VAL A 107 -17.48 6.86 16.00
CA VAL A 107 -16.45 5.91 15.51
C VAL A 107 -15.21 6.64 14.94
N THR A 108 -15.28 7.96 14.81
CA THR A 108 -14.22 8.83 14.28
C THR A 108 -13.45 9.58 15.38
N GLN A 109 -13.84 9.43 16.65
CA GLN A 109 -13.17 10.11 17.76
C GLN A 109 -11.77 9.51 18.08
N THR A 110 -11.53 8.25 17.74
CA THR A 110 -10.24 7.55 17.95
C THR A 110 -9.25 7.74 16.79
N TYR A 111 -9.21 8.92 16.15
CA TYR A 111 -8.09 9.33 15.27
C TYR A 111 -7.33 10.49 15.91
N ALA A 112 -7.12 10.34 17.22
CA ALA A 112 -7.12 11.36 18.26
C ALA A 112 -5.86 12.23 18.36
N GLU A 113 -5.32 12.72 17.26
CA GLU A 113 -4.53 13.95 17.36
C GLU A 113 -5.54 15.10 17.32
N ARG A 114 -5.98 15.51 18.52
CA ARG A 114 -6.62 16.81 18.75
C ARG A 114 -5.79 17.83 17.98
N ASP A 115 -6.41 18.44 16.99
CA ASP A 115 -5.77 19.30 16.01
C ASP A 115 -5.18 20.53 16.72
N ALA A 116 -3.96 20.37 17.26
CA ALA A 116 -3.29 21.37 18.09
C ALA A 116 -3.02 22.66 17.29
N ALA A 117 -2.93 22.53 15.96
CA ALA A 117 -2.89 23.65 15.05
C ALA A 117 -4.23 24.41 15.04
N LEU A 118 -5.35 23.71 14.84
CA LEU A 118 -6.67 24.33 14.90
C LEU A 118 -6.96 24.93 16.29
N ALA A 119 -6.61 24.23 17.37
CA ALA A 119 -6.77 24.71 18.74
C ALA A 119 -5.96 25.99 19.00
N ARG A 120 -4.72 26.06 18.48
CA ARG A 120 -3.89 27.26 18.54
C ARG A 120 -4.49 28.42 17.74
N THR A 121 -4.99 28.15 16.53
CA THR A 121 -5.63 29.18 15.68
C THR A 121 -6.90 29.73 16.31
N VAL A 122 -7.73 28.88 16.92
CA VAL A 122 -8.91 29.31 17.65
C VAL A 122 -8.49 30.14 18.86
N ALA A 123 -7.58 29.65 19.70
CA ALA A 123 -7.10 30.38 20.87
C ALA A 123 -6.56 31.79 20.53
N LEU A 124 -5.83 31.95 19.42
CA LEU A 124 -5.34 33.25 18.93
C LEU A 124 -6.42 34.19 18.40
N LYS A 125 -7.61 33.68 18.03
CA LYS A 125 -8.72 34.49 17.53
C LYS A 125 -9.67 34.98 18.62
N ILE A 126 -9.73 34.26 19.74
CA ILE A 126 -10.65 34.55 20.86
C ILE A 126 -9.97 35.06 22.12
N GLY A 127 -8.64 34.99 22.23
CA GLY A 127 -7.84 35.64 23.27
C GLY A 127 -7.16 36.89 22.73
#